data_AF-A0A543IT77-F1
#
_entry.id   AF-A0A543IT77-F1
#
_cell.length_a   1.000
_cell.length_b   1.000
_cell.length_c   1.000
_cell.angle_alpha   90.00
_cell.angle_beta   90.00
_cell.angle_gamma   90.00
#
_symmetry.space_group_name_H-M   'P 1'
#
loop_
_entity.id
_entity.type
_entity.pdbx_description
1 polymer ?
#
loop_
_entity_poly.entity_id
_entity_poly.type
_entity_poly.pdbx_seq_one_letter_code
_entity_poly.pdbx_strand_id
1 'polypeptide(L)'
;MGYQLRVERDSPLAYAELAEPAVTEAGFAVRGSQDGVEIVARHADGEHLVASWRQEAGSGSVTGEPVSDWQVAQLVRLSEALGGRLVGEDGEFYRLRDGVVEQVSGSHVYEFGKIEEILAAGPAQWSE
;
A
#
# COMPACT_ATOMS: atom_id res chain seq x y z
N MET A 1 6.64 18.07 1.60
CA MET A 1 7.08 17.15 0.54
C MET A 1 6.40 15.82 0.83
N GLY A 2 5.66 15.25 -0.12
CA GLY A 2 4.97 13.97 0.09
C GLY A 2 5.98 12.82 0.03
N TYR A 3 5.85 11.85 0.93
CA TYR A 3 6.64 10.63 0.93
C TYR A 3 5.92 9.58 0.08
N GLN A 4 6.62 8.95 -0.86
CA GLN A 4 6.03 7.96 -1.77
C GLN A 4 6.47 6.54 -1.39
N LEU A 5 5.52 5.61 -1.43
CA LEU A 5 5.77 4.17 -1.36
C LEU A 5 5.36 3.51 -2.67
N ARG A 6 6.13 2.52 -3.12
CA ARG A 6 5.85 1.73 -4.32
C ARG A 6 5.83 0.23 -4.03
N VAL A 7 4.98 -0.50 -4.75
CA VAL A 7 5.00 -1.96 -4.72
C VAL A 7 6.00 -2.45 -5.77
N GLU A 8 7.08 -3.08 -5.31
CA GLU A 8 8.07 -3.75 -6.15
C GLU A 8 7.76 -5.24 -6.28
N ARG A 9 7.92 -5.77 -7.50
CA ARG A 9 7.71 -7.18 -7.84
C ARG A 9 8.78 -7.65 -8.82
N ASP A 10 9.03 -8.95 -8.82
CA ASP A 10 9.94 -9.58 -9.80
C ASP A 10 9.37 -9.58 -11.23
N SER A 11 8.04 -9.46 -11.36
CA SER A 11 7.35 -9.39 -12.65
C SER A 11 6.49 -8.12 -12.72
N PRO A 12 6.39 -7.48 -13.90
CA PRO A 12 5.52 -6.33 -14.11
C PRO A 12 4.07 -6.62 -13.68
N LEU A 13 3.44 -5.66 -13.01
CA LEU A 13 2.05 -5.80 -12.59
C LEU A 13 1.11 -5.42 -13.75
N ALA A 14 0.34 -6.38 -14.24
CA ALA A 14 -0.67 -6.15 -15.27
C ALA A 14 -1.96 -5.55 -14.67
N TYR A 15 -2.68 -4.76 -15.47
CA TYR A 15 -3.99 -4.20 -15.08
C TYR A 15 -4.98 -5.28 -14.59
N ALA A 16 -5.00 -6.44 -15.25
CA ALA A 16 -5.89 -7.55 -14.90
C ALA A 16 -5.63 -8.09 -13.48
N GLU A 17 -4.39 -8.02 -12.98
CA GLU A 17 -4.04 -8.48 -11.65
C GLU A 17 -4.64 -7.62 -10.53
N LEU A 18 -5.03 -6.37 -10.84
CA LEU A 18 -5.74 -5.51 -9.88
C LEU A 18 -7.18 -5.99 -9.64
N ALA A 19 -7.75 -6.77 -10.57
CA ALA A 19 -9.09 -7.33 -10.45
C ALA A 19 -9.11 -8.72 -9.79
N GLU A 20 -7.94 -9.23 -9.37
CA GLU A 20 -7.85 -10.54 -8.74
C GLU A 20 -8.59 -10.57 -7.38
N PRO A 21 -9.16 -11.74 -7.01
CA PRO A 21 -9.90 -11.89 -5.75
C PRO A 21 -9.09 -11.42 -4.54
N ALA A 22 -7.78 -11.67 -4.52
CA ALA A 22 -6.88 -11.28 -3.43
C ALA A 22 -6.96 -9.77 -3.08
N VAL A 23 -7.09 -8.88 -4.08
CA VAL A 23 -7.20 -7.44 -3.84
C VAL A 23 -8.53 -7.09 -3.17
N THR A 24 -9.63 -7.70 -3.64
CA THR A 24 -10.97 -7.49 -3.06
C THR A 24 -11.14 -8.14 -1.69
N GLU A 25 -10.59 -9.33 -1.46
CA GLU A 25 -10.57 -10.02 -0.17
C GLU A 25 -9.72 -9.29 0.86
N ALA A 26 -8.68 -8.57 0.41
CA ALA A 26 -7.93 -7.64 1.25
C ALA A 26 -8.74 -6.36 1.60
N GLY A 27 -9.94 -6.17 1.03
CA GLY A 27 -10.85 -5.07 1.36
C GLY A 27 -10.64 -3.82 0.51
N PHE A 28 -9.95 -3.93 -0.62
CA PHE A 28 -9.77 -2.81 -1.54
C PHE A 28 -10.83 -2.80 -2.63
N ALA A 29 -11.26 -1.60 -3.00
CA ALA A 29 -12.01 -1.37 -4.23
C ALA A 29 -11.10 -0.73 -5.27
N VAL A 30 -11.22 -1.20 -6.51
CA VAL A 30 -10.42 -0.76 -7.64
C VAL A 30 -11.30 0.02 -8.60
N ARG A 31 -10.85 1.21 -9.02
CA ARG A 31 -11.62 2.16 -9.84
C ARG A 31 -10.77 2.69 -10.98
N GLY A 32 -11.38 2.91 -12.14
CA GLY A 32 -10.70 3.51 -13.28
C GLY A 32 -10.56 2.53 -14.45
N SER A 33 -9.54 2.75 -15.27
CA SER A 33 -9.27 1.99 -16.49
C SER A 33 -7.79 1.64 -16.62
N GLN A 34 -7.42 0.94 -17.69
CA GLN A 34 -6.03 0.63 -18.02
C GLN A 34 -5.09 1.86 -18.14
N ASP A 35 -5.64 3.08 -18.25
CA ASP A 35 -4.85 4.31 -18.36
C ASP A 35 -4.56 4.95 -16.98
N GLY A 36 -5.22 4.45 -15.93
CA GLY A 36 -5.08 4.97 -14.57
C GLY A 36 -6.14 4.38 -13.65
N VAL A 37 -5.67 3.83 -12.53
CA VAL A 37 -6.50 3.14 -11.56
C VAL A 37 -6.27 3.72 -10.17
N GLU A 38 -7.34 3.89 -9.42
CA GLU A 38 -7.34 4.21 -8.01
C GLU A 38 -7.69 2.95 -7.21
N ILE A 39 -6.92 2.72 -6.15
CA ILE A 39 -7.14 1.64 -5.19
C ILE A 39 -7.53 2.31 -3.87
N VAL A 40 -8.75 2.05 -3.44
CA VAL A 40 -9.34 2.69 -2.26
C VAL A 40 -9.66 1.67 -1.18
N ALA A 41 -9.54 2.07 0.08
CA ALA A 41 -9.98 1.29 1.23
C ALA A 41 -11.06 2.05 2.00
N ARG A 42 -11.99 1.30 2.61
CA ARG A 42 -13.05 1.86 3.45
C ARG A 42 -12.64 1.88 4.91
N HIS A 43 -12.95 2.97 5.60
CA HIS A 43 -12.89 3.07 7.05
C HIS A 43 -14.09 3.90 7.52
N ALA A 44 -14.82 3.38 8.52
CA ALA A 44 -16.12 3.91 8.92
C ALA A 44 -17.03 4.12 7.68
N ASP A 45 -17.57 5.33 7.52
CA ASP A 45 -18.45 5.69 6.40
C ASP A 45 -17.68 6.31 5.21
N GLY A 46 -16.35 6.34 5.26
CA GLY A 46 -15.47 6.99 4.29
C GLY A 46 -14.71 6.02 3.39
N GLU A 47 -14.37 6.50 2.18
CA GLU A 47 -13.42 5.85 1.29
C GLU A 47 -12.16 6.70 1.19
N HIS A 48 -11.01 6.04 1.30
CA HIS A 48 -9.71 6.69 1.34
C HIS A 48 -8.85 6.13 0.23
N LEU A 49 -8.22 7.03 -0.54
CA LEU A 49 -7.20 6.66 -1.52
C LEU A 49 -6.00 6.05 -0.79
N VAL A 50 -5.63 4.84 -1.20
CA VAL A 50 -4.47 4.11 -0.67
C VAL A 50 -3.34 4.17 -1.68
N ALA A 51 -3.65 3.86 -2.94
CA ALA A 51 -2.66 3.82 -4.00
C ALA A 51 -3.30 4.14 -5.36
N SER A 52 -2.44 4.45 -6.32
CA SER A 52 -2.78 4.49 -7.73
C SER A 52 -1.95 3.47 -8.50
N TRP A 53 -2.54 2.88 -9.52
CA TRP A 53 -1.79 2.11 -10.51
C TRP A 53 -1.76 2.85 -11.85
N ARG A 54 -0.59 2.85 -12.48
CA ARG A 54 -0.39 3.41 -13.81
C ARG A 54 0.52 2.53 -14.64
N GLN A 55 0.31 2.55 -15.95
CA GLN A 55 1.21 1.94 -16.90
C GLN A 55 2.31 2.94 -17.29
N GLU A 56 3.56 2.61 -16.99
CA GLU A 56 4.73 3.41 -17.34
C GLU A 56 5.73 2.57 -18.14
N ALA A 57 6.14 3.06 -19.31
CA ALA A 57 7.17 2.42 -20.17
C ALA A 57 6.95 0.91 -20.43
N GLY A 58 5.70 0.44 -20.46
CA GLY A 58 5.35 -0.97 -20.70
C GLY A 58 5.25 -1.84 -19.45
N SER A 59 5.44 -1.29 -18.24
CA SER A 59 5.24 -1.96 -16.96
C SER A 59 4.21 -1.21 -16.12
N GLY A 60 3.32 -1.93 -15.44
CA GLY A 60 2.43 -1.32 -14.45
C GLY A 60 3.13 -1.14 -13.10
N SER A 61 2.84 -0.04 -12.42
CA SER A 61 3.37 0.29 -11.10
C SER A 61 2.26 0.74 -10.16
N VAL A 62 2.29 0.28 -8.91
CA VAL A 62 1.41 0.76 -7.83
C VAL A 62 2.21 1.66 -6.92
N THR A 63 1.74 2.89 -6.76
CA THR A 63 2.35 3.89 -5.88
C THR A 63 1.30 4.50 -4.96
N GLY A 64 1.70 4.82 -3.73
CA GLY A 64 0.88 5.52 -2.75
C GLY A 64 1.68 6.63 -2.06
N GLU A 65 0.99 7.67 -1.61
CA GLU A 65 1.56 8.79 -0.88
C GLU A 65 0.93 8.83 0.52
N PRO A 66 1.37 7.96 1.45
CA PRO A 66 0.78 7.90 2.78
C PRO A 66 1.06 9.18 3.57
N VAL A 67 0.02 9.68 4.23
CA VAL A 67 0.08 10.78 5.22
C VAL A 67 -0.30 10.32 6.63
N SER A 68 -0.44 9.00 6.82
CA SER A 68 -0.85 8.37 8.07
C SER A 68 -0.34 6.94 8.17
N ASP A 69 -0.17 6.44 9.40
CA ASP A 69 0.20 5.04 9.66
C ASP A 69 -0.84 4.07 9.09
N TRP A 70 -2.12 4.48 9.09
CA TRP A 70 -3.21 3.72 8.50
C TRP A 70 -2.99 3.50 7.00
N GLN A 71 -2.59 4.53 6.25
CA GLN A 71 -2.30 4.37 4.82
C GLN A 71 -1.06 3.49 4.58
N VAL A 72 -0.04 3.58 5.44
CA VAL A 72 1.12 2.67 5.39
C VAL A 72 0.68 1.22 5.61
N ALA A 73 -0.13 0.96 6.63
CA ALA A 73 -0.66 -0.38 6.92
C ALA A 73 -1.52 -0.92 5.76
N GLN A 74 -2.34 -0.09 5.13
CA GLN A 74 -3.10 -0.48 3.94
C GLN A 74 -2.20 -0.80 2.75
N LEU A 75 -1.16 0.01 2.51
CA LEU A 75 -0.18 -0.26 1.45
C LEU A 75 0.59 -1.55 1.69
N VAL A 76 0.90 -1.89 2.95
CA VAL A 76 1.53 -3.19 3.29
C VAL A 76 0.60 -4.34 2.91
N ARG A 77 -0.68 -4.29 3.30
CA ARG A 77 -1.68 -5.33 2.92
C ARG A 77 -1.86 -5.43 1.42
N LEU A 78 -1.89 -4.29 0.73
CA LEU A 78 -1.99 -4.26 -0.72
C LEU A 78 -0.76 -4.90 -1.38
N SER A 79 0.44 -4.62 -0.88
CA SER A 79 1.67 -5.21 -1.40
C SER A 79 1.69 -6.74 -1.22
N GLU A 80 1.23 -7.26 -0.08
CA GLU A 80 1.11 -8.70 0.15
C GLU A 80 0.06 -9.34 -0.77
N ALA A 81 -1.10 -8.70 -0.93
CA ALA A 81 -2.16 -9.18 -1.82
C ALA A 81 -1.72 -9.22 -3.29
N LEU A 82 -0.84 -8.29 -3.69
CA LEU A 82 -0.24 -8.24 -5.02
C LEU A 82 1.01 -9.12 -5.14
N GLY A 83 1.45 -9.81 -4.09
CA GLY A 83 2.66 -10.65 -4.12
C GLY A 83 3.95 -9.87 -4.32
N GLY A 84 4.03 -8.63 -3.82
CA GLY A 84 5.18 -7.75 -3.92
C GLY A 84 5.73 -7.29 -2.56
N ARG A 85 6.67 -6.36 -2.62
CA ARG A 85 7.25 -5.68 -1.46
C ARG A 85 6.93 -4.20 -1.51
N LEU A 86 6.53 -3.62 -0.38
CA LEU A 86 6.38 -2.17 -0.28
C LEU A 86 7.73 -1.52 0.02
N VAL A 87 8.18 -0.62 -0.85
CA VAL A 87 9.49 0.04 -0.77
C VAL A 87 9.30 1.54 -0.78
N GLY A 88 10.02 2.27 0.07
CA GLY A 88 10.02 3.73 0.09
C GLY A 88 11.14 4.35 -0.72
N GLU A 89 11.13 5.67 -0.81
CA GLU A 89 12.05 6.45 -1.64
C GLU A 89 13.52 6.31 -1.22
N ASP A 90 13.78 6.08 0.07
CA ASP A 90 15.14 5.99 0.61
C ASP A 90 15.66 4.53 0.68
N GLY A 91 14.90 3.57 0.13
CA GLY A 91 15.28 2.16 0.01
C GLY A 91 14.92 1.29 1.23
N GLU A 92 14.29 1.87 2.26
CA GLU A 92 13.54 1.11 3.25
C GLU A 92 12.45 0.27 2.59
N PHE A 93 12.09 -0.81 3.25
CA PHE A 93 10.89 -1.55 2.91
C PHE A 93 10.01 -1.77 4.11
N TYR A 94 8.73 -1.97 3.84
CA TYR A 94 7.72 -2.21 4.84
C TYR A 94 7.19 -3.63 4.66
N ARG A 95 6.90 -4.29 5.78
CA ARG A 95 6.35 -5.64 5.79
C ARG A 95 5.43 -5.84 6.98
N LEU A 96 4.60 -6.88 6.87
CA LEU A 96 3.88 -7.43 8.00
C LEU A 96 4.68 -8.63 8.55
N ARG A 97 5.01 -8.60 9.84
CA ARG A 97 5.64 -9.73 10.54
C ARG A 97 4.93 -9.96 11.85
N ASP A 98 4.40 -11.17 12.05
CA ASP A 98 3.71 -11.56 13.28
C ASP A 98 2.57 -10.57 13.67
N GLY A 99 1.87 -10.02 12.66
CA GLY A 99 0.80 -9.04 12.84
C GLY A 99 1.28 -7.61 13.11
N VAL A 100 2.59 -7.35 13.12
CA VAL A 100 3.21 -6.04 13.32
C VAL A 100 3.67 -5.47 11.99
N VAL A 101 3.33 -4.20 11.74
CA VAL A 101 3.87 -3.44 10.61
C VAL A 101 5.27 -2.98 10.98
N GLU A 102 6.24 -3.39 10.18
CA GLU A 102 7.65 -3.05 10.36
C GLU A 102 8.16 -2.25 9.17
N GLN A 103 9.00 -1.26 9.45
CA GLN A 103 9.90 -0.65 8.47
C GLN A 103 11.31 -1.18 8.71
N VAL A 104 11.98 -1.57 7.64
CA VAL A 104 13.36 -2.04 7.67
C VAL A 104 14.21 -1.11 6.85
N SER A 105 15.23 -0.50 7.48
CA SER A 105 16.21 0.37 6.83
C SER A 105 17.61 -0.13 7.17
N GLY A 106 18.25 -0.78 6.19
CA GLY A 106 19.54 -1.46 6.38
C GLY A 106 19.44 -2.55 7.46
N SER A 107 20.20 -2.38 8.55
CA SER A 107 20.19 -3.28 9.72
C SER A 107 19.20 -2.87 10.82
N HIS A 108 18.49 -1.77 10.65
CA HIS A 108 17.53 -1.26 11.64
C HIS A 108 16.12 -1.71 11.28
N VAL A 109 15.37 -2.15 12.30
CA VAL A 109 13.96 -2.49 12.20
C VAL A 109 13.20 -1.57 13.15
N TYR A 110 12.22 -0.86 12.62
CA TYR A 110 11.30 -0.02 13.37
C TYR A 110 9.90 -0.61 13.31
N GLU A 111 9.30 -0.84 14.47
CA GLU A 111 7.94 -1.35 14.60
C GLU A 111 6.97 -0.17 14.68
N PHE A 112 6.04 -0.08 13.71
CA PHE A 112 4.96 0.93 13.74
C PHE A 112 3.90 0.56 14.77
N GLY A 113 3.58 -0.73 14.86
CA GLY A 113 2.53 -1.25 15.73
C GLY A 113 1.79 -2.42 15.10
N LYS A 114 0.81 -2.97 15.83
CA LYS A 114 -0.01 -4.06 15.29
C LYS A 114 -0.93 -3.54 14.20
N ILE A 115 -1.04 -4.31 13.13
CA ILE A 115 -1.83 -3.91 11.97
C ILE A 115 -3.31 -3.72 12.32
N GLU A 116 -3.87 -4.58 13.17
CA GLU A 116 -5.28 -4.47 13.59
C GLU A 116 -5.54 -3.19 14.40
N GLU A 117 -4.58 -2.79 15.25
CA GLU A 117 -4.68 -1.59 16.08
C GLU A 117 -4.57 -0.34 15.18
N ILE A 118 -3.63 -0.33 14.23
CA ILE A 118 -3.46 0.76 13.25
C ILE A 118 -4.71 0.90 12.37
N LEU A 119 -5.23 -0.22 11.84
CA LEU A 119 -6.41 -0.21 10.97
C LEU A 119 -7.67 0.24 11.72
N ALA A 120 -7.81 -0.13 12.99
CA ALA A 120 -8.93 0.31 13.83
C ALA A 120 -8.87 1.82 14.11
N ALA A 121 -7.67 2.38 14.34
CA ALA A 121 -7.49 3.81 14.61
C ALA A 121 -7.91 4.71 13.43
N GLY A 122 -7.81 4.23 12.19
CA GLY A 122 -8.22 4.96 11.01
C GLY A 122 -7.21 5.99 10.50
N PRO A 123 -7.54 6.75 9.45
CA PRO A 123 -6.63 7.64 8.73
C PRO A 123 -6.36 8.97 9.46
N ALA A 124 -5.73 8.88 10.63
CA ALA A 124 -5.23 10.05 11.36
C ALA A 124 -3.97 10.60 10.69
N GLN A 125 -4.06 11.81 10.12
CA GLN A 125 -2.92 12.45 9.49
C GLN A 125 -1.80 12.70 10.50
N TRP A 126 -0.56 12.48 10.09
CA TRP A 126 0.61 12.88 10.87
C TRP A 126 0.57 14.38 11.11
N SER A 127 0.78 14.80 12.36
CA SER A 127 0.97 16.20 12.69
C SER A 127 2.35 16.64 12.19
N GLU A 128 2.40 17.76 11.45
CA GLU A 128 3.64 18.46 11.12
C GLU A 128 4.44 18.86 12.36
#